data_AF-A0A520YVD7-F1
#
_entry.id   AF-A0A520YVD7-F1
#
_cell.length_a   1.000
_cell.length_b   1.000
_cell.length_c   1.000
_cell.angle_alpha   90.00
_cell.angle_beta   90.00
_cell.angle_gamma   90.00
#
_symmetry.space_group_name_H-M   'P 1'
#
loop_
_entity.id
_entity.type
_entity.pdbx_description
1 polymer ?
#
loop_
_entity_poly.entity_id
_entity_poly.type
_entity_poly.pdbx_seq_one_letter_code
_entity_poly.pdbx_strand_id
1 'polypeptide(L)'
;KKTAERLVIEMRDRMADWYSADGVTDASANLDDKGAAQGHNVLVAEAETALVALGYKPVEASKAIARLDLSVMGSAEDAIRAALQSMIQR
;
A
#
# COMPACT_ATOMS: atom_id res chain seq x y z
N LYS A 1 28.86 15.02 -20.56
CA LYS A 1 28.77 13.54 -20.48
C LYS A 1 28.50 13.02 -19.05
N LYS A 2 29.02 13.62 -17.98
CA LYS A 2 28.78 13.18 -16.58
C LYS A 2 27.40 13.47 -15.96
N THR A 3 26.52 14.21 -16.63
CA THR A 3 25.21 14.62 -16.06
C THR A 3 24.10 13.60 -16.32
N ALA A 4 24.15 12.91 -17.46
CA ALA A 4 23.17 11.86 -17.79
C ALA A 4 23.41 10.59 -16.97
N GLU A 5 24.67 10.23 -16.71
CA GLU A 5 25.04 9.07 -15.89
C GLU A 5 24.59 9.21 -14.43
N ARG A 6 24.62 10.44 -13.88
CA ARG A 6 24.16 10.71 -12.52
C ARG A 6 22.64 10.63 -12.37
N LEU A 7 21.89 11.08 -13.38
CA LEU A 7 20.43 11.05 -13.37
C LEU A 7 19.89 9.61 -13.38
N VAL A 8 20.51 8.72 -14.17
CA VAL A 8 20.08 7.31 -14.25
C VAL A 8 20.29 6.59 -12.91
N ILE A 9 21.37 6.92 -12.19
CA ILE A 9 21.64 6.34 -10.86
C ILE A 9 20.62 6.83 -9.85
N GLU A 10 20.31 8.13 -9.83
CA GLU A 10 19.35 8.72 -8.89
C GLU A 10 17.91 8.23 -9.10
N MET A 11 17.51 7.98 -10.36
CA MET A 11 16.18 7.40 -10.65
C MET A 11 16.12 5.91 -10.32
N ARG A 12 17.21 5.16 -10.54
CA ARG A 12 17.28 3.74 -10.14
C ARG A 12 17.22 3.59 -8.61
N ASP A 13 17.89 4.49 -7.88
CA ASP A 13 17.90 4.46 -6.41
C ASP A 13 16.52 4.76 -5.83
N ARG A 14 15.81 5.77 -6.39
CA ARG A 14 14.41 6.07 -6.02
C ARG A 14 13.44 4.94 -6.32
N MET A 15 13.64 4.24 -7.45
CA MET A 15 12.82 3.07 -7.79
C MET A 15 13.16 1.86 -6.92
N ALA A 16 14.43 1.64 -6.60
CA ALA A 16 14.86 0.57 -5.72
C ALA A 16 14.37 0.77 -4.28
N ASP A 17 14.25 2.02 -3.81
CA ASP A 17 13.68 2.34 -2.50
C ASP A 17 12.16 2.07 -2.46
N TRP A 18 11.45 2.24 -3.59
CA TRP A 18 10.05 1.83 -3.72
C TRP A 18 9.86 0.31 -3.76
N TYR A 19 10.75 -0.42 -4.45
CA TYR A 19 10.73 -1.88 -4.44
C TYR A 19 11.33 -2.52 -3.18
N SER A 20 12.09 -1.77 -2.37
CA SER A 20 12.61 -2.25 -1.07
C SER A 20 11.64 -1.97 0.09
N ALA A 21 10.69 -1.05 -0.10
CA ALA A 21 9.53 -0.90 0.78
C ALA A 21 8.42 -1.92 0.48
N ASP A 22 8.39 -2.45 -0.75
CA ASP A 22 7.52 -3.55 -1.16
C ASP A 22 8.28 -4.87 -1.01
N GLY A 23 8.39 -5.34 0.23
CA GLY A 23 9.05 -6.60 0.59
C GLY A 23 8.32 -7.82 0.02
N VAL A 24 8.50 -8.07 -1.28
CA VAL A 24 8.34 -9.40 -1.87
C VAL A 24 9.59 -10.20 -1.50
N THR A 25 9.52 -10.88 -0.35
CA THR A 25 10.39 -12.01 -0.05
C THR A 25 9.54 -13.25 0.17
N ASP A 26 9.57 -14.08 -0.88
CA ASP A 26 9.74 -15.52 -0.86
C ASP A 26 8.67 -16.44 -0.26
N ALA A 27 8.51 -17.55 -0.96
CA ALA A 27 7.50 -18.55 -0.78
C ALA A 27 7.85 -19.54 0.34
N SER A 28 6.81 -20.28 0.74
CA SER A 28 6.89 -21.54 1.50
C SER A 28 7.07 -21.45 3.01
N ALA A 29 5.94 -21.35 3.71
CA ALA A 29 5.57 -22.22 4.84
C ALA A 29 4.20 -21.81 5.39
N ASN A 30 3.43 -22.81 5.82
CA ASN A 30 2.13 -22.77 6.49
C ASN A 30 0.93 -22.56 5.56
N LEU A 31 0.34 -23.69 5.17
CA LEU A 31 -0.77 -23.85 4.25
C LEU A 31 -2.13 -23.95 4.95
N ASP A 32 -2.24 -23.67 6.25
CA ASP A 32 -3.47 -24.00 7.00
C ASP A 32 -4.19 -22.79 7.65
N ASP A 33 -3.73 -21.54 7.46
CA ASP A 33 -4.38 -20.33 8.02
C ASP A 33 -4.37 -19.10 7.07
N LYS A 34 -3.89 -19.27 5.82
CA LYS A 34 -3.55 -18.14 4.93
C LYS A 34 -4.69 -17.51 4.13
N GLY A 35 -5.89 -18.09 4.13
CA GLY A 35 -7.01 -17.56 3.34
C GLY A 35 -7.47 -16.17 3.81
N ALA A 36 -7.53 -15.95 5.12
CA ALA A 36 -8.01 -14.69 5.69
C ALA A 36 -6.94 -13.58 5.68
N ALA A 37 -5.67 -13.92 5.92
CA ALA A 37 -4.57 -12.97 5.90
C ALA A 37 -4.24 -12.48 4.48
N GLN A 38 -4.37 -13.35 3.48
CA GLN A 38 -4.15 -12.99 2.08
C GLN A 38 -5.27 -12.09 1.56
N GLY A 39 -6.53 -12.35 1.95
CA GLY A 39 -7.66 -11.45 1.64
C GLY A 39 -7.52 -10.06 2.28
N HIS A 40 -7.04 -9.99 3.53
CA HIS A 40 -6.76 -8.72 4.20
C HIS A 40 -5.67 -7.91 3.48
N ASN A 41 -4.58 -8.55 3.06
CA ASN A 41 -3.50 -7.86 2.38
C ASN A 41 -3.96 -7.31 1.02
N VAL A 42 -4.76 -8.09 0.28
CA VAL A 42 -5.37 -7.63 -0.98
C VAL A 42 -6.29 -6.42 -0.75
N LEU A 43 -7.14 -6.45 0.29
CA LEU A 43 -8.02 -5.34 0.65
C LEU A 43 -7.25 -4.05 0.98
N VAL A 44 -6.15 -4.15 1.74
CA VAL A 44 -5.28 -3.02 2.07
C VAL A 44 -4.68 -2.41 0.80
N ALA A 45 -4.07 -3.26 -0.03
CA ALA A 45 -3.37 -2.82 -1.23
C ALA A 45 -4.32 -2.18 -2.25
N GLU A 46 -5.52 -2.73 -2.40
CA GLU A 46 -6.55 -2.19 -3.29
C GLU A 46 -7.06 -0.83 -2.79
N ALA A 47 -7.35 -0.72 -1.49
CA ALA A 47 -7.78 0.55 -0.90
C ALA A 47 -6.69 1.62 -0.98
N GLU A 48 -5.42 1.26 -0.76
CA GLU A 48 -4.29 2.20 -0.84
C GLU A 48 -4.10 2.71 -2.28
N THR A 49 -4.14 1.81 -3.25
CA THR A 49 -4.04 2.16 -4.68
C THR A 49 -5.17 3.11 -5.09
N ALA A 50 -6.39 2.87 -4.62
CA ALA A 50 -7.53 3.74 -4.89
C ALA A 50 -7.37 5.13 -4.28
N LEU A 51 -6.91 5.23 -3.02
CA LEU A 51 -6.65 6.52 -2.38
C LEU A 51 -5.53 7.30 -3.11
N VAL A 52 -4.48 6.62 -3.54
CA VAL A 52 -3.42 7.24 -4.36
C VAL A 52 -3.96 7.74 -5.70
N ALA A 53 -4.83 6.96 -6.35
CA ALA A 53 -5.49 7.36 -7.61
C ALA A 53 -6.40 8.59 -7.44
N LEU A 54 -6.98 8.79 -6.25
CA LEU A 54 -7.74 10.00 -5.89
C LEU A 54 -6.84 11.22 -5.61
N GLY A 55 -5.51 11.04 -5.61
CA GLY A 55 -4.53 12.10 -5.43
C GLY A 55 -3.97 12.22 -4.00
N TYR A 56 -4.28 11.28 -3.10
CA TYR A 56 -3.67 11.24 -1.77
C TYR A 56 -2.24 10.73 -1.83
N LYS A 57 -1.40 11.19 -0.90
CA LYS A 57 -0.01 10.71 -0.80
C LYS A 57 0.00 9.25 -0.31
N PRO A 58 0.89 8.38 -0.81
CA PRO A 58 0.97 6.98 -0.36
C PRO A 58 1.09 6.85 1.16
N VAL A 59 1.95 7.67 1.77
CA VAL A 59 2.14 7.71 3.24
C VAL A 59 0.86 8.10 3.99
N GLU A 60 0.02 8.93 3.38
CA GLU A 60 -1.24 9.37 3.97
C GLU A 60 -2.34 8.30 3.82
N ALA A 61 -2.41 7.67 2.65
CA ALA A 61 -3.30 6.56 2.35
C ALA A 61 -3.03 5.35 3.26
N SER A 62 -1.76 4.90 3.33
CA SER A 62 -1.32 3.85 4.24
C SER A 62 -1.70 4.15 5.70
N LYS A 63 -1.50 5.39 6.16
CA LYS A 63 -1.86 5.80 7.53
C LYS A 63 -3.36 5.83 7.79
N ALA A 64 -4.15 6.20 6.81
CA ALA A 64 -5.61 6.21 6.93
C ALA A 64 -6.14 4.78 7.03
N ILE A 65 -5.63 3.87 6.18
CA ILE A 65 -6.03 2.46 6.16
C ILE A 65 -5.56 1.71 7.41
N ALA A 66 -4.33 1.96 7.88
CA ALA A 66 -3.79 1.32 9.09
C ALA A 66 -4.55 1.67 10.38
N ARG A 67 -5.38 2.72 10.37
CA ARG A 67 -6.24 3.10 11.50
C ARG A 67 -7.60 2.40 11.47
N LEU A 68 -7.95 1.76 10.36
CA LEU A 68 -9.22 1.07 10.19
C LEU A 68 -9.09 -0.37 10.67
N ASP A 69 -10.19 -0.87 11.22
CA ASP A 69 -10.32 -2.29 11.50
C ASP A 69 -10.87 -3.01 10.27
N LEU A 70 -9.95 -3.46 9.41
CA LEU A 70 -10.29 -4.17 8.18
C LEU A 70 -10.91 -5.55 8.44
N SER A 71 -10.78 -6.10 9.65
CA SER A 71 -11.44 -7.37 9.99
C SER A 71 -12.96 -7.24 10.06
N VAL A 72 -13.44 -6.02 10.33
CA VAL A 72 -14.87 -5.67 10.32
C VAL A 72 -15.34 -5.29 8.91
N MET A 73 -14.43 -4.97 8.00
CA MET A 73 -14.72 -4.42 6.69
C MET A 73 -14.52 -5.47 5.60
N GLY A 74 -15.62 -6.00 5.06
CA GLY A 74 -15.58 -7.08 4.09
C GLY A 74 -15.26 -6.68 2.65
N SER A 75 -15.09 -5.39 2.35
CA SER A 75 -14.86 -4.87 0.99
C SER A 75 -13.85 -3.72 0.97
N ALA A 76 -13.09 -3.63 -0.14
CA ALA A 76 -12.16 -2.53 -0.40
C ALA A 76 -12.91 -1.19 -0.50
N GLU A 77 -14.13 -1.19 -1.03
CA GLU A 77 -14.95 0.02 -1.16
C GLU A 77 -15.33 0.60 0.20
N ASP A 78 -15.63 -0.27 1.17
CA ASP A 78 -15.88 0.16 2.54
C ASP A 78 -14.60 0.72 3.15
N ALA A 79 -13.45 0.06 2.94
CA ALA A 79 -12.13 0.51 3.41
C ALA A 79 -11.80 1.91 2.90
N ILE A 80 -12.02 2.15 1.60
CA ILE A 80 -11.83 3.46 0.96
C ILE A 80 -12.77 4.50 1.58
N ARG A 81 -14.07 4.17 1.74
CA ARG A 81 -15.06 5.10 2.30
C ARG A 81 -14.70 5.51 3.73
N ALA A 82 -14.35 4.55 4.58
CA ALA A 82 -13.99 4.82 5.96
C ALA A 82 -12.66 5.59 6.07
N ALA A 83 -11.68 5.28 5.20
CA ALA A 83 -10.42 6.02 5.13
C ALA A 83 -10.68 7.50 4.81
N LEU A 84 -11.45 7.78 3.75
CA LEU A 84 -11.82 9.14 3.36
C LEU A 84 -12.59 9.87 4.47
N GLN A 85 -13.54 9.19 5.10
CA GLN A 85 -14.30 9.78 6.22
C GLN A 85 -13.38 10.14 7.39
N SER A 86 -12.42 9.28 7.74
CA SER A 86 -11.45 9.55 8.80
C SER A 86 -10.50 10.72 8.50
N MET A 87 -10.21 10.95 7.20
CA MET A 87 -9.33 12.03 6.75
C MET A 87 -10.04 13.39 6.79
N ILE A 88 -11.36 13.41 6.55
CA ILE A 88 -12.19 14.62 6.55
C ILE A 88 -12.67 14.99 7.96
N GLN A 89 -12.89 14.00 8.84
CA GLN A 89 -13.30 14.24 10.24
C GLN A 89 -12.17 14.73 11.15
N ARG A 90 -10.99 15.02 10.60
CA ARG A 90 -9.83 15.59 11.30
C ARG A 90 -9.82 17.11 11.22
#